data_AF-A0A9P5VM41-F1
#
_entry.id   AF-A0A9P5VM41-F1
#
_cell.length_a   1.000
_cell.length_b   1.000
_cell.length_c   1.000
_cell.angle_alpha   90.00
_cell.angle_beta   90.00
_cell.angle_gamma   90.00
#
_symmetry.space_group_name_H-M   'P 1'
#
loop_
_entity.id
_entity.type
_entity.pdbx_description
1 polymer ?
#
loop_
_entity_poly.entity_id
_entity_poly.type
_entity_poly.pdbx_seq_one_letter_code
_entity_poly.pdbx_strand_id
1 'polypeptide(L)'
;MEKRKVEDRSHDGTTSTVTSKVRVQDFKMSFDLTPYISPSGTITTLPTPKTGRSQTLREVMEQHVEEDNPFKELHMEKRVSWDFEHLTRAITHAIRSVNYRYTIEISYPVTHNRVVVHSASPLANFMRSTWTKTFCYMSCVGFLFYPLRNFYKKVDDTSLRSEFQMTISTNEFYMNNYWNIIEQVQFKTK
;
A
#
# COMPACT_ATOMS: atom_id res chain seq x y z
N MET A 1 22.77 -15.27 2.31
CA MET A 1 23.44 -14.12 1.68
C MET A 1 24.70 -14.64 1.01
N GLU A 2 24.76 -14.55 -0.31
CA GLU A 2 25.92 -15.01 -1.06
C GLU A 2 26.78 -13.79 -1.45
N LYS A 3 28.10 -13.92 -1.32
CA LYS A 3 29.04 -12.87 -1.73
C LYS A 3 29.37 -13.11 -3.20
N ARG A 4 28.77 -12.33 -4.09
CA ARG A 4 29.14 -12.36 -5.51
C ARG A 4 30.24 -11.34 -5.72
N LYS A 5 31.41 -11.81 -6.17
CA LYS A 5 32.47 -10.93 -6.66
C LYS A 5 32.12 -10.54 -8.09
N VAL A 6 31.92 -9.25 -8.33
CA VAL A 6 31.79 -8.69 -9.67
C VAL A 6 33.07 -7.93 -9.94
N GLU A 7 33.75 -8.27 -11.04
CA GLU A 7 34.92 -7.54 -11.50
C GLU A 7 34.46 -6.43 -12.43
N ASP A 8 34.47 -5.19 -11.96
CA ASP A 8 34.29 -4.03 -12.82
C ASP A 8 35.66 -3.62 -13.36
N ARG A 9 35.79 -3.67 -14.69
CA ARG A 9 36.94 -3.12 -15.43
C ARG A 9 36.66 -1.67 -15.77
N SER A 10 37.41 -0.77 -15.15
CA SER A 10 37.42 0.64 -15.53
C SER A 10 38.12 0.85 -16.87
N HIS A 11 37.81 1.96 -17.53
CA HIS A 11 38.35 2.34 -18.85
C HIS A 11 39.89 2.50 -18.84
N ASP A 12 40.49 2.65 -17.66
CA ASP A 12 41.94 2.79 -17.42
C ASP A 12 42.67 1.45 -17.19
N GLY A 13 42.00 0.30 -17.37
CA GLY A 13 42.61 -1.03 -17.20
C GLY A 13 42.72 -1.52 -15.75
N THR A 14 42.39 -0.67 -14.78
CA THR A 14 42.30 -1.03 -13.36
C THR A 14 41.10 -1.94 -13.13
N THR A 15 41.35 -3.13 -12.58
CA THR A 15 40.30 -4.10 -12.26
C THR A 15 39.95 -3.93 -10.79
N SER A 16 38.70 -3.56 -10.49
CA SER A 16 38.24 -3.40 -9.10
C SER A 16 37.26 -4.53 -8.76
N THR A 17 37.58 -5.29 -7.72
CA THR A 17 36.71 -6.39 -7.25
C THR A 17 35.67 -5.82 -6.28
N VAL A 18 34.47 -5.54 -6.78
CA VAL A 18 33.36 -5.10 -5.93
C VAL A 18 32.69 -6.34 -5.34
N THR A 19 32.75 -6.48 -4.02
CA THR A 19 32.04 -7.54 -3.29
C THR A 19 30.64 -7.06 -2.98
N SER A 20 29.65 -7.46 -3.78
CA SER A 20 28.25 -7.13 -3.53
C SER A 20 27.57 -8.25 -2.74
N LYS A 21 26.84 -7.89 -1.68
CA LYS A 21 25.96 -8.82 -0.95
C LYS A 21 24.67 -8.94 -1.75
N VAL A 22 24.53 -10.03 -2.51
CA VAL A 22 23.32 -10.28 -3.29
C VAL A 22 22.38 -11.16 -2.46
N ARG A 23 21.11 -10.76 -2.38
CA ARG A 23 20.05 -11.61 -1.83
C ARG A 23 19.69 -12.64 -2.89
N VAL A 24 20.18 -13.86 -2.71
CA VAL A 24 19.77 -15.00 -3.54
C VAL A 24 18.36 -15.37 -3.14
N GLN A 25 17.46 -15.38 -4.12
CA GLN A 25 16.05 -15.74 -3.93
C GLN A 25 15.85 -17.16 -4.46
N ASP A 26 15.65 -18.11 -3.54
CA ASP A 26 15.50 -19.53 -3.89
C ASP A 26 14.18 -19.77 -4.62
N PHE A 27 13.10 -19.15 -4.12
CA PHE A 27 11.77 -19.18 -4.72
C PHE A 27 11.03 -17.85 -4.51
N LYS A 28 10.06 -17.59 -5.40
CA LYS A 28 9.14 -16.46 -5.34
C LYS A 28 7.77 -16.94 -5.80
N MET A 29 6.77 -16.75 -4.95
CA MET A 29 5.38 -17.06 -5.28
C MET A 29 4.51 -15.84 -4.97
N SER A 30 3.46 -15.65 -5.77
CA SER A 30 2.49 -14.58 -5.59
C SER A 30 1.09 -15.14 -5.85
N PHE A 31 0.17 -14.85 -4.94
CA PHE A 31 -1.22 -15.25 -5.05
C PHE A 31 -2.07 -14.01 -5.26
N ASP A 32 -2.97 -14.05 -6.25
CA ASP A 32 -3.97 -13.01 -6.39
C ASP A 32 -5.13 -13.28 -5.43
N LEU A 33 -5.27 -12.39 -4.44
CA LEU A 33 -6.30 -12.47 -3.42
C LEU A 33 -7.55 -11.67 -3.79
N THR A 34 -7.51 -10.89 -4.87
CA THR A 34 -8.60 -9.99 -5.31
C THR A 34 -9.94 -10.72 -5.48
N PRO A 35 -10.01 -11.92 -6.08
CA PRO A 35 -11.29 -12.62 -6.27
C PRO A 35 -11.98 -13.02 -4.96
N TYR A 36 -11.22 -13.12 -3.87
CA TYR A 36 -11.74 -13.52 -2.57
C TYR A 36 -12.19 -12.33 -1.72
N ILE A 37 -11.96 -11.09 -2.15
CA ILE A 37 -12.40 -9.90 -1.42
C ILE A 37 -13.89 -9.70 -1.69
N SER A 38 -14.69 -9.56 -0.63
CA SER A 38 -16.11 -9.21 -0.77
C SER A 38 -16.26 -7.88 -1.51
N PRO A 39 -17.19 -7.77 -2.48
CA PRO A 39 -17.46 -6.51 -3.17
C PRO A 39 -18.10 -5.46 -2.23
N SER A 40 -18.65 -5.89 -1.11
CA SER A 40 -19.25 -5.03 -0.09
C SER A 40 -18.36 -4.94 1.14
N GLY A 41 -18.21 -3.72 1.65
CA GLY A 41 -17.44 -3.41 2.85
C GLY A 41 -18.22 -2.48 3.78
N THR A 42 -17.85 -2.48 5.05
CA THR A 42 -18.46 -1.60 6.06
C THR A 42 -17.59 -0.35 6.24
N ILE A 43 -18.20 0.83 6.27
CA ILE A 43 -17.50 2.08 6.52
C ILE A 43 -17.54 2.36 8.02
N THR A 44 -16.37 2.53 8.60
CA THR A 44 -16.17 2.87 10.01
C THR A 44 -15.29 4.11 10.14
N THR A 45 -15.38 4.77 11.27
CA THR A 45 -14.56 5.90 11.64
C THR A 45 -13.60 5.46 12.74
N LEU A 46 -12.30 5.71 12.59
CA LEU A 46 -11.35 5.50 13.69
C LEU A 46 -11.41 6.72 14.63
N PRO A 47 -11.11 6.54 15.92
CA PRO A 47 -10.98 7.65 16.85
C PRO A 47 -9.89 8.60 16.40
N THR A 48 -10.17 9.90 16.47
CA THR A 48 -9.20 10.93 16.11
C THR A 48 -7.97 10.83 17.02
N PRO A 49 -6.73 10.83 16.49
CA PRO A 49 -5.52 10.64 17.30
C PRO A 49 -5.30 11.75 18.34
N LYS A 50 -5.88 12.95 18.14
CA LYS A 50 -5.73 14.10 19.04
C LYS A 50 -6.74 14.14 20.19
N THR A 51 -7.95 13.62 19.98
CA THR A 51 -9.06 13.74 20.94
C THR A 51 -9.55 12.40 21.46
N GLY A 52 -9.15 11.28 20.85
CA GLY A 52 -9.57 9.92 21.23
C GLY A 52 -11.07 9.66 21.06
N ARG A 53 -11.82 10.62 20.51
CA ARG A 53 -13.26 10.51 20.27
C ARG A 53 -13.50 9.80 18.95
N SER A 54 -14.32 8.76 18.99
CA SER A 54 -14.91 8.17 17.79
C SER A 54 -16.09 9.03 17.36
N GLN A 55 -15.90 9.79 16.28
CA GLN A 55 -17.00 10.52 15.64
C GLN A 55 -17.85 9.53 14.85
N THR A 56 -19.15 9.78 14.75
CA THR A 56 -19.99 8.98 13.85
C THR A 56 -19.70 9.31 12.38
N LEU A 57 -19.97 8.38 11.45
CA LEU A 57 -19.83 8.64 10.01
C LEU A 57 -20.60 9.90 9.59
N ARG A 58 -21.79 10.08 10.15
CA ARG A 58 -22.65 11.24 9.88
C ARG A 58 -21.98 12.54 10.30
N GLU A 59 -21.44 12.61 11.51
CA GLU A 59 -20.71 13.78 12.01
C GLU A 59 -19.52 14.14 11.10
N VAL A 60 -18.74 13.15 10.67
CA VAL A 60 -17.59 13.38 9.76
C VAL A 60 -18.06 13.97 8.43
N MET A 61 -19.16 13.46 7.89
CA MET A 61 -19.72 13.95 6.63
C MET A 61 -20.31 15.35 6.78
N GLU A 62 -21.04 15.63 7.87
CA GLU A 62 -21.61 16.95 8.17
C GLU A 62 -20.49 17.98 8.37
N GLN A 63 -19.47 17.67 9.17
CA GLN A 63 -18.29 18.52 9.36
C GLN A 63 -17.58 18.80 8.03
N HIS A 64 -17.45 17.78 7.17
CA HIS A 64 -16.84 17.98 5.86
C HIS A 64 -17.70 18.87 4.95
N VAL A 65 -19.02 18.79 5.01
CA VAL A 65 -19.92 19.64 4.21
C VAL A 65 -19.89 21.09 4.70
N GLU A 66 -19.96 21.30 6.01
CA GLU A 66 -19.96 22.62 6.65
C GLU A 66 -18.67 23.41 6.45
N GLU A 67 -17.55 22.73 6.18
CA GLU A 67 -16.27 23.42 5.98
C GLU A 67 -16.24 24.21 4.66
N ASP A 68 -16.09 25.53 4.71
CA ASP A 68 -16.06 26.40 3.52
C ASP A 68 -14.73 26.38 2.73
N ASN A 69 -13.74 25.60 3.17
CA ASN A 69 -12.43 25.58 2.50
C ASN A 69 -12.57 24.97 1.08
N PRO A 70 -12.24 25.70 0.00
CA PRO A 70 -12.33 25.18 -1.36
C PRO A 70 -11.33 24.03 -1.62
N PHE A 71 -10.25 23.94 -0.85
CA PHE A 71 -9.22 22.90 -0.97
C PHE A 71 -9.35 21.77 0.05
N LYS A 72 -10.51 21.65 0.72
CA LYS A 72 -10.78 20.52 1.62
C LYS A 72 -10.73 19.19 0.88
N GLU A 73 -10.12 18.20 1.51
CA GLU A 73 -10.09 16.82 1.06
C GLU A 73 -10.48 15.90 2.20
N LEU A 74 -11.31 14.91 1.88
CA LEU A 74 -11.69 13.84 2.80
C LEU A 74 -11.09 12.53 2.29
N HIS A 75 -10.34 11.86 3.15
CA HIS A 75 -9.61 10.65 2.79
C HIS A 75 -10.23 9.43 3.46
N MET A 76 -10.43 8.38 2.67
CA MET A 76 -10.89 7.09 3.15
C MET A 76 -9.87 6.00 2.81
N GLU A 77 -9.45 5.26 3.82
CA GLU A 77 -8.55 4.11 3.69
C GLU A 77 -9.38 2.83 3.51
N LYS A 78 -9.10 2.08 2.44
CA LYS A 78 -9.63 0.73 2.24
C LYS A 78 -8.71 -0.26 2.94
N ARG A 79 -9.29 -1.11 3.79
CA ARG A 79 -8.57 -2.16 4.50
C ARG A 79 -9.29 -3.49 4.31
N VAL A 80 -8.52 -4.55 4.08
CA VAL A 80 -9.06 -5.90 4.09
C VAL A 80 -8.96 -6.42 5.52
N SER A 81 -10.08 -6.88 6.05
CA SER A 81 -10.17 -7.58 7.32
C SER A 81 -9.94 -9.07 7.06
N TRP A 82 -8.73 -9.54 7.40
CA TRP A 82 -8.37 -10.94 7.31
C TRP A 82 -7.29 -11.28 8.34
N ASP A 83 -7.22 -12.54 8.74
CA ASP A 83 -6.20 -13.00 9.69
C ASP A 83 -4.88 -13.31 8.95
N PHE A 84 -4.22 -12.23 8.54
CA PHE A 84 -2.92 -12.27 7.87
C PHE A 84 -1.82 -12.85 8.78
N GLU A 85 -1.94 -12.69 10.10
CA GLU A 85 -0.96 -13.19 11.05
C GLU A 85 -1.00 -14.72 11.12
N HIS A 86 -2.19 -15.30 11.27
CA HIS A 86 -2.37 -16.74 11.22
C HIS A 86 -1.94 -17.31 9.87
N LEU A 87 -2.27 -16.64 8.76
CA LEU A 87 -1.86 -17.08 7.42
C LEU A 87 -0.34 -17.13 7.29
N THR A 88 0.34 -16.08 7.74
CA THR A 88 1.81 -15.97 7.72
C THR A 88 2.44 -17.11 8.51
N ARG A 89 1.91 -17.41 9.70
CA ARG A 89 2.40 -18.51 10.54
C ARG A 89 2.16 -19.87 9.87
N ALA A 90 0.97 -20.11 9.30
CA ALA A 90 0.63 -21.37 8.64
C ALA A 90 1.53 -21.64 7.41
N ILE A 91 1.73 -20.64 6.55
CA ILE A 91 2.62 -20.74 5.38
C ILE A 91 4.07 -20.95 5.84
N THR A 92 4.52 -20.18 6.84
CA THR A 92 5.88 -20.33 7.38
C THR A 92 6.11 -21.74 7.92
N HIS A 93 5.15 -22.28 8.68
CA HIS A 93 5.23 -23.65 9.21
C HIS A 93 5.28 -24.69 8.08
N ALA A 94 4.47 -24.54 7.03
CA ALA A 94 4.48 -25.42 5.87
C ALA A 94 5.86 -25.45 5.18
N ILE A 95 6.43 -24.28 4.91
CA ILE A 95 7.76 -24.16 4.28
C ILE A 95 8.85 -24.76 5.18
N ARG A 96 8.74 -24.56 6.51
CA ARG A 96 9.69 -25.14 7.47
C ARG A 96 9.57 -26.67 7.56
N SER A 97 8.38 -27.24 7.33
CA SER A 97 8.16 -28.69 7.39
C SER A 97 8.94 -29.48 6.34
N VAL A 98 9.26 -28.86 5.20
CA VAL A 98 10.12 -29.44 4.16
C VAL A 98 11.61 -29.20 4.41
N ASN A 99 11.99 -28.89 5.65
CA ASN A 99 13.36 -28.64 6.09
C ASN A 99 14.04 -27.44 5.38
N TYR A 100 13.26 -26.44 4.94
CA TYR A 100 13.81 -25.18 4.44
C TYR A 100 14.33 -24.31 5.61
N ARG A 101 15.63 -23.99 5.60
CA ARG A 101 16.31 -23.35 6.75
C ARG A 101 16.54 -21.85 6.59
N TYR A 102 16.39 -21.30 5.39
CA TYR A 102 16.71 -19.90 5.10
C TYR A 102 15.59 -18.92 5.50
N THR A 103 15.82 -17.62 5.25
CA THR A 103 14.90 -16.53 5.58
C THR A 103 13.67 -16.56 4.67
N ILE A 104 12.50 -16.58 5.28
CA ILE A 104 11.20 -16.51 4.60
C ILE A 104 10.65 -15.10 4.82
N GLU A 105 10.23 -14.43 3.75
CA GLU A 105 9.55 -13.13 3.81
C GLU A 105 8.20 -13.26 3.12
N ILE A 106 7.14 -12.93 3.85
CA ILE A 106 5.76 -12.94 3.35
C ILE A 106 5.25 -11.51 3.47
N SER A 107 4.76 -10.96 2.36
CA SER A 107 4.22 -9.61 2.31
C SER A 107 2.84 -9.60 1.68
N TYR A 108 1.99 -8.68 2.13
CA TYR A 108 0.63 -8.49 1.65
C TYR A 108 0.49 -7.10 1.05
N PRO A 109 1.00 -6.88 -0.19
CA PRO A 109 0.92 -5.58 -0.82
C PRO A 109 -0.54 -5.26 -1.17
N VAL A 110 -1.04 -4.12 -0.66
CA VAL A 110 -2.35 -3.60 -1.03
C VAL A 110 -2.15 -2.49 -2.06
N THR A 111 -2.88 -2.55 -3.17
CA THR A 111 -2.88 -1.48 -4.18
C THR A 111 -4.20 -0.70 -4.11
N HIS A 112 -4.17 0.57 -4.50
CA HIS A 112 -5.36 1.44 -4.58
C HIS A 112 -6.20 1.50 -3.28
N ASN A 113 -5.53 1.55 -2.13
CA ASN A 113 -6.14 1.54 -0.81
C ASN A 113 -6.66 2.91 -0.33
N ARG A 114 -6.56 3.97 -1.13
CA ARG A 114 -7.00 5.32 -0.73
C ARG A 114 -8.04 5.86 -1.69
N VAL A 115 -9.16 6.31 -1.13
CA VAL A 115 -10.16 7.12 -1.83
C VAL A 115 -10.02 8.54 -1.32
N VAL A 116 -9.93 9.49 -2.24
CA VAL A 116 -9.87 10.92 -1.91
C VAL A 116 -11.11 11.58 -2.50
N VAL A 117 -11.93 12.13 -1.61
CA VAL A 117 -13.07 12.97 -1.97
C VAL A 117 -12.61 14.42 -1.92
N HIS A 118 -12.95 15.19 -2.95
CA HIS A 118 -12.57 16.58 -3.10
C HIS A 118 -13.80 17.47 -3.05
N SER A 119 -13.62 18.72 -2.60
CA SER A 119 -14.66 19.73 -2.73
C SER A 119 -15.02 20.01 -4.19
N ALA A 120 -16.30 20.25 -4.47
CA ALA A 120 -16.81 20.59 -5.79
C ALA A 120 -16.57 22.06 -6.20
N SER A 121 -15.84 22.84 -5.38
CA SER A 121 -15.62 24.27 -5.61
C SER A 121 -15.00 24.56 -6.99
N PRO A 122 -15.51 25.54 -7.76
CA PRO A 122 -14.99 25.88 -9.10
C PRO A 122 -13.49 26.20 -9.11
N LEU A 123 -13.00 26.88 -8.07
CA LEU A 123 -11.58 27.20 -7.90
C LEU A 123 -10.70 25.96 -7.77
N ALA A 124 -11.17 24.95 -7.03
CA ALA A 124 -10.45 23.69 -6.86
C ALA A 124 -10.39 22.89 -8.16
N ASN A 125 -11.51 22.85 -8.90
CA ASN A 125 -11.59 22.23 -10.21
C ASN A 125 -10.68 22.93 -11.23
N PHE A 126 -10.68 24.26 -11.25
CA PHE A 126 -9.81 25.05 -12.11
C PHE A 126 -8.32 24.76 -11.85
N MET A 127 -7.90 24.77 -10.58
CA MET A 127 -6.50 24.48 -10.19
C MET A 127 -6.09 23.02 -10.42
N ARG A 128 -7.04 22.10 -10.58
CA ARG A 128 -6.77 20.68 -10.85
C ARG A 128 -6.52 20.40 -12.33
N SER A 129 -7.10 21.18 -13.23
CA SER A 129 -7.00 21.00 -14.67
C SER A 129 -5.54 20.93 -15.13
N THR A 130 -5.22 19.98 -16.00
CA THR A 130 -3.88 19.79 -16.56
C THR A 130 -3.38 21.06 -17.24
N TRP A 131 -4.27 21.77 -17.96
CA TRP A 131 -3.96 23.04 -18.60
C TRP A 131 -3.53 24.10 -17.59
N THR A 132 -4.29 24.25 -16.50
CA THR A 132 -3.95 25.21 -15.44
C THR A 132 -2.61 24.86 -14.81
N LYS A 133 -2.31 23.57 -14.56
CA LYS A 133 -1.00 23.15 -14.06
C LYS A 133 0.13 23.51 -15.01
N THR A 134 -0.05 23.28 -16.31
CA THR A 134 0.96 23.59 -17.33
C THR A 134 1.19 25.10 -17.44
N PHE A 135 0.14 25.91 -17.48
CA PHE A 135 0.26 27.37 -17.50
C PHE A 135 0.88 27.93 -16.22
N CYS A 136 0.50 27.36 -15.07
CA CYS A 136 1.07 27.75 -13.78
C CYS A 136 2.56 27.38 -13.73
N TYR A 137 2.95 26.21 -14.23
CA TYR A 137 4.34 25.77 -14.27
C TYR A 137 5.22 26.65 -15.18
N MET A 138 4.69 27.06 -16.34
CA MET A 138 5.39 27.96 -17.27
C MET A 138 5.46 29.41 -16.77
N SER A 139 4.59 29.79 -15.84
CA SER A 139 4.49 31.14 -15.31
C SER A 139 5.23 31.26 -13.97
N CYS A 140 5.96 32.36 -13.74
CA CYS A 140 6.52 32.67 -12.42
C CYS A 140 5.45 32.69 -11.30
N VAL A 141 4.19 32.93 -11.67
CA VAL A 141 3.04 32.90 -10.77
C VAL A 141 2.85 31.51 -10.13
N GLY A 142 3.13 30.41 -10.85
CA GLY A 142 2.99 29.08 -10.27
C GLY A 142 3.99 28.76 -9.18
N PHE A 143 5.15 29.41 -9.18
CA PHE A 143 6.13 29.23 -8.12
C PHE A 143 5.62 29.74 -6.76
N LEU A 144 4.75 30.76 -6.76
CA LEU A 144 4.09 31.27 -5.53
C LEU A 144 2.78 30.54 -5.23
N PHE A 145 1.97 30.25 -6.25
CA PHE A 145 0.66 29.63 -6.05
C PHE A 145 0.73 28.17 -5.58
N TYR A 146 1.74 27.40 -6.00
CA TYR A 146 1.89 26.01 -5.56
C TYR A 146 2.17 25.85 -4.06
N PRO A 147 3.17 26.55 -3.47
CA PRO A 147 3.41 26.45 -2.03
C PRO A 147 2.22 27.00 -1.24
N LEU A 148 1.64 28.15 -1.65
CA LEU A 148 0.45 28.70 -1.00
C LEU A 148 -0.70 27.69 -0.99
N ARG A 149 -1.00 27.05 -2.11
CA ARG A 149 -2.01 25.99 -2.19
C ARG A 149 -1.71 24.86 -1.21
N ASN A 150 -0.47 24.40 -1.10
CA ASN A 150 -0.12 23.34 -0.15
C ASN A 150 -0.29 23.78 1.31
N PHE A 151 -0.08 25.05 1.63
CA PHE A 151 -0.36 25.60 2.97
C PHE A 151 -1.86 25.74 3.27
N TYR A 152 -2.68 26.16 2.28
CA TYR A 152 -4.13 26.27 2.44
C TYR A 152 -4.89 24.95 2.29
N LYS A 153 -4.21 23.92 1.76
CA LYS A 153 -4.75 22.58 1.64
C LYS A 153 -4.94 22.01 3.05
N LYS A 154 -6.20 21.96 3.48
CA LYS A 154 -6.56 21.28 4.71
C LYS A 154 -6.97 19.85 4.37
N VAL A 155 -6.15 18.92 4.86
CA VAL A 155 -6.44 17.50 4.79
C VAL A 155 -7.01 17.10 6.14
N ASP A 156 -8.31 16.83 6.16
CA ASP A 156 -8.89 16.10 7.27
C ASP A 156 -8.61 14.62 6.99
N ASP A 157 -7.48 14.13 7.53
CA ASP A 157 -7.16 12.70 7.65
C ASP A 157 -8.08 12.03 8.71
N THR A 158 -9.29 12.57 8.90
CA THR A 158 -10.32 12.00 9.75
C THR A 158 -10.60 10.62 9.22
N SER A 159 -10.31 9.65 10.07
CA SER A 159 -9.93 8.29 9.76
C SER A 159 -11.10 7.43 9.30
N LEU A 160 -11.66 7.77 8.14
CA LEU A 160 -12.62 6.92 7.45
C LEU A 160 -11.90 5.67 6.97
N ARG A 161 -12.38 4.53 7.43
CA ARG A 161 -11.90 3.22 7.01
C ARG A 161 -13.05 2.44 6.41
N SER A 162 -12.84 1.94 5.20
CA SER A 162 -13.72 0.94 4.60
C SER A 162 -13.10 -0.43 4.81
N GLU A 163 -13.78 -1.27 5.58
CA GLU A 163 -13.35 -2.63 5.87
C GLU A 163 -14.04 -3.64 4.96
N PHE A 164 -13.25 -4.34 4.16
CA PHE A 164 -13.69 -5.40 3.27
C PHE A 164 -13.38 -6.75 3.90
N GLN A 165 -14.39 -7.62 3.99
CA GLN A 165 -14.19 -8.98 4.49
C GLN A 165 -13.72 -9.89 3.36
N MET A 166 -12.90 -10.88 3.69
CA MET A 166 -12.58 -11.96 2.77
C MET A 166 -13.71 -12.99 2.77
N THR A 167 -14.06 -13.49 1.59
CA THR A 167 -15.04 -14.57 1.39
C THR A 167 -14.50 -15.93 1.80
N ILE A 168 -13.18 -16.11 1.72
CA ILE A 168 -12.47 -17.34 2.08
C ILE A 168 -11.82 -17.22 3.46
N SER A 169 -11.89 -18.29 4.25
CA SER A 169 -11.18 -18.35 5.53
C SER A 169 -9.67 -18.55 5.32
N THR A 170 -8.87 -18.13 6.30
CA THR A 170 -7.41 -18.31 6.25
C THR A 170 -7.00 -19.78 6.09
N ASN A 171 -7.70 -20.68 6.81
CA ASN A 171 -7.39 -22.11 6.78
C ASN A 171 -7.78 -22.74 5.43
N GLU A 172 -8.94 -22.38 4.89
CA GLU A 172 -9.39 -22.88 3.60
C GLU A 172 -8.48 -22.41 2.46
N PHE A 173 -8.09 -21.13 2.45
CA PHE A 173 -7.10 -20.63 1.49
C PHE A 173 -5.78 -21.41 1.60
N TYR A 174 -5.30 -21.65 2.82
CA TYR A 174 -4.08 -22.41 3.06
C TYR A 174 -4.18 -23.84 2.54
N MET A 175 -5.24 -24.58 2.87
CA MET A 175 -5.42 -25.97 2.44
C MET A 175 -5.52 -26.09 0.92
N ASN A 176 -6.24 -25.18 0.27
CA ASN A 176 -6.39 -25.17 -1.19
C ASN A 176 -5.07 -24.91 -1.92
N ASN A 177 -4.16 -24.13 -1.31
CA ASN A 177 -2.88 -23.76 -1.92
C ASN A 177 -1.67 -24.53 -1.36
N TYR A 178 -1.87 -25.42 -0.39
CA TYR A 178 -0.80 -26.11 0.34
C TYR A 178 0.16 -26.84 -0.60
N TRP A 179 -0.37 -27.69 -1.48
CA TRP A 179 0.43 -28.49 -2.40
C TRP A 179 1.25 -27.64 -3.37
N ASN A 180 0.68 -26.55 -3.88
CA ASN A 180 1.36 -25.62 -4.77
C ASN A 180 2.54 -24.92 -4.05
N ILE A 181 2.34 -24.50 -2.79
CA ILE A 181 3.41 -23.92 -1.97
C ILE A 181 4.55 -24.92 -1.78
N ILE A 182 4.22 -26.16 -1.38
CA ILE A 182 5.23 -27.19 -1.09
C ILE A 182 6.00 -27.62 -2.34
N GLU A 183 5.32 -27.82 -3.47
CA GLU A 183 5.95 -28.23 -4.73
C GLU A 183 7.00 -27.21 -5.20
N GLN A 184 6.68 -25.92 -5.13
CA GLN A 184 7.61 -24.86 -5.52
C GLN A 184 8.86 -24.78 -4.64
N VAL A 185 8.74 -25.10 -3.34
CA VAL A 185 9.89 -25.16 -2.43
C VAL A 185 10.72 -26.42 -2.66
N GLN A 186 10.08 -27.57 -2.88
CA GLN A 186 10.77 -28.85 -3.07
C GLN A 186 11.52 -28.94 -4.40
N PHE A 187 10.95 -28.40 -5.50
CA PHE A 187 11.56 -28.46 -6.84
C PHE A 187 12.96 -27.83 -6.90
N LYS A 188 13.26 -26.90 -5.98
CA LYS A 188 14.54 -26.18 -5.90
C LYS A 188 15.54 -26.76 -4.90
N THR A 189 15.11 -27.71 -4.07
CA THR A 189 15.98 -28.35 -3.06
C THR A 189 16.69 -29.59 -3.62
N LYS A 190 16.23 -30.11 -4.77
CA LYS A 190 16.93 -31.13 -5.58
C LYS A 190 17.94 -30.46 -6.52
#